data_AF-A0A662I1I2-F1
#
_entry.id   AF-A0A662I1I2-F1
#
_cell.length_a   1.000
_cell.length_b   1.000
_cell.length_c   1.000
_cell.angle_alpha   90.00
_cell.angle_beta   90.00
_cell.angle_gamma   90.00
#
_symmetry.space_group_name_H-M   'P 1'
#
loop_
_entity.id
_entity.type
_entity.pdbx_description
1 polymer ?
#
loop_
_entity_poly.entity_id
_entity_poly.type
_entity_poly.pdbx_seq_one_letter_code
_entity_poly.pdbx_strand_id
1 'polypeptide(L)'
;MARTIMVSDEVYEMLKKLKRPGESFSDVIKKLISRKGGLLEIAGSKTITEEGIAALKEYKRKVLLADIERLERVLGGSSVSS
;
A
#
# COMPACT_ATOMS: atom_id res chain seq x y z
N MET A 1 -24.16 7.48 -13.44
CA MET A 1 -24.26 8.96 -13.40
C MET A 1 -22.97 9.53 -12.86
N ALA A 2 -22.49 10.65 -13.41
CA ALA A 2 -21.41 11.43 -12.81
C ALA A 2 -21.96 12.30 -11.66
N ARG A 3 -21.13 12.53 -10.64
CA ARG A 3 -21.37 13.47 -9.54
C ARG A 3 -20.07 14.20 -9.25
N THR A 4 -20.13 15.49 -8.98
CA THR A 4 -18.95 16.30 -8.63
C THR A 4 -18.75 16.29 -7.12
N ILE A 5 -17.50 16.13 -6.69
CA ILE A 5 -17.08 16.36 -5.30
C ILE A 5 -15.96 17.41 -5.32
N MET A 6 -15.91 18.27 -4.31
CA MET A 6 -14.78 19.18 -4.08
C MET A 6 -13.83 18.55 -3.07
N VAL A 7 -12.53 18.80 -3.26
CA VAL A 7 -11.43 18.35 -2.40
C VAL A 7 -10.41 19.50 -2.28
N SER A 8 -9.52 19.45 -1.30
CA SER A 8 -8.39 20.38 -1.23
C SER A 8 -7.37 20.09 -2.34
N ASP A 9 -6.56 21.09 -2.69
CA ASP A 9 -5.48 20.95 -3.68
C ASP A 9 -4.47 19.86 -3.29
N GLU A 10 -4.18 19.73 -1.99
CA GLU A 10 -3.36 18.65 -1.43
C GLU A 10 -3.92 17.27 -1.80
N VAL A 11 -5.21 17.03 -1.53
CA VAL A 11 -5.88 15.76 -1.85
C VAL A 11 -5.93 15.52 -3.36
N TYR A 12 -6.14 16.57 -4.16
CA TYR A 12 -6.09 16.46 -5.63
C TYR A 12 -4.69 16.01 -6.12
N GLU A 13 -3.62 16.65 -5.66
CA GLU A 13 -2.25 16.29 -6.05
C GLU A 13 -1.84 14.90 -5.51
N MET A 14 -2.32 14.48 -4.34
CA MET A 14 -2.18 13.10 -3.86
C MET A 14 -2.86 12.09 -4.79
N LEU A 15 -4.11 12.33 -5.19
CA LEU A 15 -4.84 11.45 -6.12
C LEU A 15 -4.18 11.40 -7.50
N LYS A 16 -3.67 12.54 -7.98
CA LYS A 16 -2.97 12.68 -9.27
C LYS A 16 -1.68 11.87 -9.32
N LYS A 17 -0.89 11.84 -8.22
CA LYS A 17 0.30 10.97 -8.09
C LYS A 17 -0.01 9.47 -8.13
N LEU A 18 -1.23 9.07 -7.73
CA LEU A 18 -1.68 7.67 -7.70
C LEU A 18 -2.38 7.22 -8.99
N LYS A 19 -2.62 8.15 -9.92
CA LYS A 19 -3.35 7.96 -11.17
C LYS A 19 -2.41 7.50 -12.28
N ARG A 20 -2.73 6.37 -12.91
CA ARG A 20 -2.05 5.89 -14.14
C ARG A 20 -2.50 6.70 -15.38
N PRO A 21 -1.73 6.67 -16.49
CA PRO A 21 -2.21 7.17 -17.79
C PRO A 21 -3.59 6.57 -18.13
N GLY A 22 -4.53 7.42 -18.56
CA GLY A 22 -5.97 7.08 -18.69
C GLY A 22 -6.75 7.15 -17.36
N GLU A 23 -6.48 6.25 -16.42
CA GLU A 23 -7.07 6.17 -15.07
C GLU A 23 -8.51 5.63 -15.06
N SER A 24 -9.56 6.30 -14.56
CA SER A 24 -9.86 7.74 -14.34
C SER A 24 -9.39 8.35 -12.99
N PHE A 25 -10.19 9.19 -12.29
CA PHE A 25 -10.02 9.54 -10.86
C PHE A 25 -10.98 8.72 -9.98
N SER A 26 -12.20 8.46 -10.46
CA SER A 26 -13.15 7.55 -9.84
C SER A 26 -12.56 6.14 -9.68
N ASP A 27 -11.75 5.69 -10.64
CA ASP A 27 -11.07 4.39 -10.58
C ASP A 27 -9.93 4.38 -9.55
N VAL A 28 -9.20 5.50 -9.37
CA VAL A 28 -8.22 5.67 -8.28
C VAL A 28 -8.92 5.59 -6.93
N ILE A 29 -10.02 6.33 -6.75
CA ILE A 29 -10.80 6.34 -5.51
C ILE A 29 -11.37 4.94 -5.23
N LYS A 30 -11.96 4.28 -6.23
CA LYS A 30 -12.47 2.91 -6.12
C LYS A 30 -11.37 1.93 -5.73
N LYS A 31 -10.20 1.99 -6.38
CA LYS A 31 -9.00 1.18 -6.07
C LYS A 31 -8.50 1.41 -4.63
N LEU A 32 -8.55 2.64 -4.12
CA LEU A 32 -8.15 2.96 -2.75
C LEU A 32 -9.18 2.47 -1.72
N ILE A 33 -10.48 2.58 -2.00
CA ILE A 33 -11.55 2.09 -1.14
C ILE A 33 -11.56 0.55 -1.13
N SER A 34 -11.50 -0.11 -2.29
CA SER A 34 -11.46 -1.58 -2.41
C SER A 34 -10.16 -2.21 -1.88
N ARG A 35 -9.10 -1.42 -1.65
CA ARG A 35 -7.92 -1.86 -0.88
C ARG A 35 -8.21 -2.06 0.62
N LYS A 36 -9.43 -1.77 1.11
CA LYS A 36 -9.88 -2.18 2.45
C LYS A 36 -10.05 -3.69 2.63
N GLY A 37 -9.94 -4.50 1.57
CA GLY A 37 -9.78 -5.97 1.61
C GLY A 37 -8.50 -6.48 2.28
N GLY A 38 -7.97 -5.78 3.28
CA GLY A 38 -7.05 -6.32 4.26
C GLY A 38 -7.79 -7.20 5.27
N LEU A 39 -7.02 -7.94 6.07
CA LEU A 39 -7.50 -8.91 7.06
C LEU A 39 -8.47 -8.34 8.12
N LEU A 40 -8.59 -7.01 8.21
CA LEU A 40 -9.58 -6.30 9.00
C LEU A 40 -11.03 -6.52 8.52
N GLU A 41 -11.28 -6.74 7.22
CA GLU A 41 -12.65 -7.02 6.73
C GLU A 41 -13.14 -8.43 7.12
N ILE A 42 -12.22 -9.36 7.39
CA ILE A 42 -12.53 -10.68 7.94
C ILE A 42 -12.28 -10.75 9.46
N ALA A 43 -11.98 -9.64 10.13
CA ALA A 43 -11.86 -9.62 11.58
C ALA A 43 -13.23 -9.92 12.23
N GLY A 44 -13.27 -10.87 13.17
CA GLY A 44 -14.53 -11.34 13.78
C GLY A 44 -15.27 -12.44 13.00
N SER A 45 -14.90 -12.72 11.75
CA SER A 45 -15.52 -13.80 10.94
C SER A 45 -15.26 -15.23 11.42
N LYS A 46 -14.36 -15.40 12.41
CA LYS A 46 -13.77 -16.69 12.84
C LYS A 46 -13.00 -17.46 11.75
N THR A 47 -12.77 -16.87 10.57
CA THR A 47 -12.06 -17.52 9.45
C THR A 47 -10.53 -17.45 9.58
N ILE A 48 -9.99 -16.63 10.49
CA ILE A 48 -8.55 -16.58 10.78
C ILE A 48 -8.23 -17.47 11.98
N THR A 49 -7.30 -18.43 11.81
CA THR A 49 -6.75 -19.26 12.90
C THR A 49 -5.48 -18.63 13.51
N GLU A 50 -5.06 -19.10 14.68
CA GLU A 50 -3.85 -18.60 15.35
C GLU A 50 -2.58 -18.87 14.53
N GLU A 51 -2.51 -20.03 13.86
CA GLU A 51 -1.42 -20.40 12.95
C GLU A 51 -1.37 -19.45 11.74
N GLY A 52 -2.52 -19.05 11.20
CA GLY A 52 -2.62 -18.06 10.13
C GLY A 52 -2.09 -16.69 10.56
N ILE A 53 -2.34 -16.27 11.81
CA ILE A 53 -1.78 -15.04 12.39
C ILE A 53 -0.26 -15.17 12.57
N ALA A 54 0.24 -16.32 13.03
CA ALA A 54 1.66 -16.57 13.20
C ALA A 54 2.42 -16.52 11.86
N ALA A 55 1.93 -17.23 10.84
CA ALA A 55 2.48 -17.24 9.49
C ALA A 55 2.52 -15.84 8.86
N LEU A 56 1.45 -15.04 9.04
CA LEU A 56 1.40 -13.66 8.58
C LEU A 56 2.46 -12.77 9.28
N LYS A 57 2.61 -12.88 10.59
CA LYS A 57 3.64 -12.15 11.36
C LYS A 57 5.04 -12.47 10.86
N GLU A 58 5.31 -13.75 10.57
CA GLU A 58 6.60 -14.18 10.03
C GLU A 58 6.84 -13.66 8.61
N TYR A 59 5.84 -13.75 7.72
CA TYR A 59 5.91 -13.19 6.37
C TYR A 59 6.20 -11.68 6.39
N LYS A 60 5.47 -10.91 7.21
CA LYS A 60 5.70 -9.47 7.37
C LYS A 60 7.11 -9.15 7.88
N ARG A 61 7.64 -9.93 8.81
CA ARG A 61 9.01 -9.79 9.30
C ARG A 61 10.04 -10.04 8.18
N LYS A 62 9.89 -11.12 7.41
CA LYS A 62 10.81 -11.45 6.30
C LYS A 62 10.80 -10.38 5.20
N VAL A 63 9.62 -9.89 4.80
CA VAL A 63 9.50 -8.80 3.81
C VAL A 63 10.17 -7.52 4.31
N LEU A 64 9.91 -7.11 5.56
CA LEU A 64 10.51 -5.90 6.13
C LEU A 64 12.04 -5.98 6.19
N LEU A 65 12.60 -7.13 6.60
CA LEU A 65 14.05 -7.34 6.63
C LEU A 65 14.66 -7.28 5.22
N ALA A 66 14.04 -7.94 4.23
CA ALA A 66 14.51 -7.90 2.84
C ALA A 66 14.41 -6.50 2.21
N ASP A 67 13.43 -5.69 2.60
CA ASP A 67 13.31 -4.30 2.18
C ASP A 67 14.37 -3.41 2.84
N ILE A 68 14.69 -3.63 4.12
CA ILE A 68 15.79 -2.95 4.84
C ILE A 68 17.13 -3.28 4.17
N GLU A 69 17.45 -4.57 3.96
CA GLU A 69 18.68 -4.97 3.26
C GLU A 69 18.80 -4.33 1.87
N ARG A 70 17.69 -4.20 1.14
CA ARG A 70 17.70 -3.54 -0.18
C ARG A 70 18.04 -2.06 -0.06
N LEU A 71 17.50 -1.37 0.94
CA LEU A 71 17.80 0.03 1.22
C LEU A 71 19.27 0.21 1.66
N GLU A 72 19.78 -0.64 2.55
CA GLU A 72 21.17 -0.62 3.00
C GLU A 72 22.15 -0.82 1.85
N ARG A 73 21.88 -1.73 0.90
CA ARG A 73 22.72 -1.90 -0.30
C ARG A 73 22.70 -0.68 -1.22
N VAL A 74 21.55 -0.02 -1.40
CA VAL A 74 21.43 1.21 -2.21
C VAL A 74 22.19 2.37 -1.57
N LEU A 75 22.09 2.54 -0.24
CA LEU A 75 22.79 3.58 0.50
C LEU A 75 24.31 3.29 0.59
N GLY A 76 24.70 2.06 0.90
CA GLY A 76 26.11 1.64 0.98
C GLY A 76 26.84 1.65 -0.36
N GLY A 77 26.12 1.54 -1.48
CA GLY A 77 26.69 1.73 -2.82
C GLY A 77 27.03 3.18 -3.19
N SER A 78 26.61 4.16 -2.37
CA SER A 78 26.78 5.59 -2.65
C SER A 78 28.05 6.21 -2.04
N SER A 79 28.88 5.43 -1.35
CA SER A 79 30.12 5.89 -0.69
C SER A 79 31.42 5.46 -1.38
N VAL A 80 31.35 4.77 -2.53
CA VAL A 80 32.53 4.31 -3.29
C VAL A 80 32.56 4.96 -4.68
N SER A 81 32.65 6.30 -4.68
CA SER A 81 32.94 7.10 -5.88
C SER A 81 33.56 8.45 -5.51
N SER A 82 34.80 8.40 -5.01
CA SER A 82 35.73 9.53 -4.83
C SER A 82 37.16 9.01 -5.01
#